data_AF-A0A8T4DC38-F1
#
_entry.id   AF-A0A8T4DC38-F1
#
_cell.length_a   1.000
_cell.length_b   1.000
_cell.length_c   1.000
_cell.angle_alpha   90.00
_cell.angle_beta   90.00
_cell.angle_gamma   90.00
#
_symmetry.space_group_name_H-M   'P 1'
#
loop_
_entity.id
_entity.type
_entity.pdbx_description
1 polymer ?
#
loop_
_entity_poly.entity_id
_entity_poly.type
_entity_poly.pdbx_seq_one_letter_code
_entity_poly.pdbx_strand_id
1 'polypeptide(L)'
;MKSTFSMWGERGLIATFFGDLHQLAEPEAFNNFLQIVEFPEKPPISSLSPVAIHYIIEPDFAEFGQPDAVIALEYHDSRAVIIIEAKRRDLVHACKPCSQRGQNGFNSTLNGQLELDYRLAMALSEYHTGSKELVEPKWVLRSPYKNERKGTLRRLKKRAVLEDVVSLIGGVPLDRDYFLVITNEEQNPFLRVSADLLLELFKPELSGSFTNSWSEYRSRFGWLNYTKMKTFIDSVQNRLTTGSLFLQSLTSIIAICRKKDSMLTILPATVEA
;
A
#
# COMPACT_ATOMS: atom_id res chain seq x y z
N MET A 1 -7.49 11.91 34.47
CA MET A 1 -6.73 12.62 33.40
C MET A 1 -7.24 12.10 32.06
N LYS A 2 -7.65 12.97 31.11
CA LYS A 2 -7.99 12.53 29.75
C LYS A 2 -6.75 12.68 28.88
N SER A 3 -6.20 11.57 28.40
CA SER A 3 -5.11 11.54 27.42
C SER A 3 -5.70 11.18 26.06
N THR A 4 -5.20 11.78 24.99
CA THR A 4 -5.62 11.51 23.60
C THR A 4 -4.41 11.17 22.76
N PHE A 5 -4.50 10.10 21.97
CA PHE A 5 -3.45 9.69 21.05
C PHE A 5 -3.97 9.78 19.63
N SER A 6 -3.27 10.52 18.78
CA SER A 6 -3.63 10.67 17.37
C SER A 6 -2.37 10.66 16.52
N MET A 7 -2.37 9.84 15.47
CA MET A 7 -1.36 9.92 14.41
C MET A 7 -1.94 10.68 13.22
N TRP A 8 -1.10 11.47 12.55
CA TRP A 8 -1.51 12.30 11.43
C TRP A 8 -0.96 11.75 10.10
N GLY A 9 -1.72 11.95 9.03
CA GLY A 9 -1.33 11.58 7.67
C GLY A 9 -1.75 10.16 7.28
N GLU A 10 -1.41 9.79 6.05
CA GLU A 10 -1.73 8.49 5.43
C GLU A 10 -1.16 7.35 6.29
N ARG A 11 0.16 7.39 6.50
CA ARG A 11 0.89 6.44 7.36
C ARG A 11 0.35 6.33 8.77
N GLY A 12 0.01 7.45 9.41
CA GLY A 12 -0.58 7.44 10.75
C GLY A 12 -1.94 6.73 10.82
N LEU A 13 -2.78 6.92 9.79
CA LEU A 13 -4.06 6.20 9.68
C LEU A 13 -3.85 4.70 9.44
N ILE A 14 -2.89 4.33 8.59
CA ILE A 14 -2.55 2.93 8.34
C ILE A 14 -2.00 2.26 9.60
N ALA A 15 -1.03 2.89 10.26
CA ALA A 15 -0.42 2.41 11.50
C ALA A 15 -1.47 2.16 12.60
N THR A 16 -2.37 3.12 12.80
CA THR A 16 -3.40 3.00 13.84
C THR A 16 -4.51 2.01 13.49
N PHE A 17 -4.89 1.89 12.21
CA PHE A 17 -5.82 0.86 11.76
C PHE A 17 -5.29 -0.56 12.00
N PHE A 18 -4.05 -0.83 11.57
CA PHE A 18 -3.45 -2.15 11.77
C PHE A 18 -3.05 -2.40 13.21
N GLY A 19 -2.77 -1.35 14.00
CA GLY A 19 -2.66 -1.45 15.46
C GLY A 19 -3.96 -1.91 16.12
N ASP A 20 -5.11 -1.39 15.69
CA ASP A 20 -6.41 -1.86 16.16
C ASP A 20 -6.70 -3.30 15.70
N LEU A 21 -6.36 -3.65 14.45
CA LEU A 21 -6.53 -5.02 13.94
C LEU A 21 -5.65 -6.04 14.68
N HIS A 22 -4.42 -5.66 15.03
CA HIS A 22 -3.50 -6.46 15.84
C HIS A 22 -4.06 -6.77 17.24
N GLN A 23 -4.72 -5.80 17.89
CA GLN A 23 -5.33 -5.99 19.21
C GLN A 23 -6.41 -7.08 19.23
N LEU A 24 -7.10 -7.30 18.11
CA LEU A 24 -8.15 -8.32 18.03
C LEU A 24 -7.58 -9.74 18.10
N ALA A 25 -6.31 -9.94 17.69
CA ALA A 25 -5.55 -11.19 17.77
C ALA A 25 -6.25 -12.47 17.25
N GLU A 26 -7.36 -12.33 16.51
CA GLU A 26 -8.20 -13.43 16.01
C GLU A 26 -8.11 -13.50 14.47
N PRO A 27 -7.83 -14.68 13.88
CA PRO A 27 -7.82 -14.84 12.42
C PRO A 27 -9.14 -14.44 11.75
N GLU A 28 -10.27 -14.64 12.43
CA GLU A 28 -11.59 -14.25 11.93
C GLU A 28 -11.71 -12.73 11.71
N ALA A 29 -11.15 -11.91 12.60
CA ALA A 29 -11.17 -10.46 12.44
C ALA A 29 -10.41 -10.03 11.19
N PHE A 30 -9.26 -10.65 10.92
CA PHE A 30 -8.49 -10.40 9.71
C PHE A 30 -9.22 -10.88 8.44
N ASN A 31 -9.84 -12.06 8.47
CA ASN A 31 -10.64 -12.56 7.35
C ASN A 31 -11.82 -11.64 7.03
N ASN A 32 -12.50 -11.13 8.06
CA ASN A 32 -13.59 -10.17 7.93
C ASN A 32 -13.09 -8.84 7.34
N PHE A 33 -11.90 -8.39 7.72
CA PHE A 33 -11.22 -7.27 7.07
C PHE A 33 -10.95 -7.56 5.58
N LEU A 34 -10.43 -8.75 5.24
CA LEU A 34 -10.22 -9.13 3.84
C LEU A 34 -11.52 -9.21 3.03
N GLN A 35 -12.68 -9.48 3.65
CA GLN A 35 -13.97 -9.46 2.94
C GLN A 35 -14.42 -8.06 2.52
N ILE A 36 -13.97 -7.00 3.20
CA ILE A 36 -14.35 -5.62 2.84
C ILE A 36 -13.41 -4.99 1.81
N VAL A 37 -12.26 -5.63 1.54
CA VAL A 37 -11.35 -5.24 0.48
C VAL A 37 -11.93 -5.65 -0.87
N GLU A 38 -12.03 -4.69 -1.79
CA GLU A 38 -12.56 -4.93 -3.13
C GLU A 38 -11.44 -5.29 -4.10
N PHE A 39 -11.26 -6.59 -4.32
CA PHE A 39 -10.47 -7.09 -5.44
C PHE A 39 -11.35 -7.24 -6.69
N PRO A 40 -10.81 -7.03 -7.91
CA PRO A 40 -11.53 -7.33 -9.15
C PRO A 40 -11.99 -8.79 -9.24
N GLU A 41 -11.21 -9.70 -8.66
CA GLU A 41 -11.50 -11.13 -8.54
C GLU A 41 -11.13 -11.57 -7.12
N LYS A 42 -11.96 -12.40 -6.46
CA LYS A 42 -11.72 -12.78 -5.07
C LYS A 42 -10.42 -13.60 -4.96
N PRO A 43 -9.38 -13.09 -4.27
CA PRO A 43 -8.11 -13.79 -4.22
C PRO A 43 -8.16 -14.95 -3.22
N PRO A 44 -7.28 -15.96 -3.37
CA PRO A 44 -7.18 -17.09 -2.43
C PRO A 44 -7.04 -16.67 -0.97
N ILE A 45 -6.33 -15.57 -0.68
CA ILE A 45 -6.14 -15.04 0.67
C ILE A 45 -7.44 -14.66 1.37
N SER A 46 -8.51 -14.35 0.62
CA SER A 46 -9.81 -13.98 1.18
C SER A 46 -10.65 -15.18 1.62
N SER A 47 -10.16 -16.41 1.46
CA SER A 47 -10.89 -17.65 1.78
C SER A 47 -10.16 -18.54 2.79
N LEU A 48 -8.94 -18.17 3.17
CA LEU A 48 -8.08 -18.95 4.07
C LEU A 48 -7.80 -18.15 5.33
N SER A 49 -7.79 -18.83 6.48
CA SER A 49 -7.38 -18.21 7.74
C SER A 49 -5.87 -18.36 7.90
N PRO A 50 -5.10 -17.26 8.07
CA PRO A 50 -3.69 -17.36 8.38
C PRO A 50 -3.47 -17.92 9.80
N VAL A 51 -2.38 -18.66 9.98
CA VAL A 51 -1.91 -19.14 11.29
C VAL A 51 -1.09 -18.09 12.02
N ALA A 52 -0.45 -17.17 11.28
CA ALA A 52 0.23 -16.00 11.82
C ALA A 52 0.10 -14.82 10.86
N ILE A 53 0.05 -13.61 11.44
CA ILE A 53 -0.03 -12.35 10.71
C ILE A 53 1.04 -11.41 11.28
N HIS A 54 1.91 -10.90 10.42
CA HIS A 54 2.94 -9.93 10.78
C HIS A 54 2.60 -8.58 10.16
N TYR A 55 2.38 -7.58 11.00
CA TYR A 55 2.13 -6.20 10.57
C TYR A 55 3.44 -5.42 10.59
N ILE A 56 3.93 -5.04 9.41
CA ILE A 56 5.17 -4.26 9.25
C ILE A 56 4.78 -2.87 8.77
N ILE A 57 4.85 -1.88 9.66
CA ILE A 57 4.40 -0.51 9.39
C ILE A 57 5.58 0.35 8.94
N GLU A 58 5.40 1.12 7.88
CA GLU A 58 6.42 2.00 7.28
C GLU A 58 7.81 1.33 7.07
N PRO A 59 7.91 0.11 6.48
CA PRO A 59 9.20 -0.49 6.23
C PRO A 59 10.03 0.35 5.24
N ASP A 60 11.30 0.55 5.58
CA ASP A 60 12.25 1.29 4.76
C ASP A 60 13.05 0.34 3.85
N PHE A 61 12.55 0.12 2.63
CA PHE A 61 13.24 -0.68 1.61
C PHE A 61 14.25 0.14 0.78
N ALA A 62 14.67 1.29 1.31
CA ALA A 62 15.66 2.17 0.70
C ALA A 62 15.28 2.55 -0.75
N GLU A 63 16.05 2.08 -1.74
CA GLU A 63 15.87 2.46 -3.14
C GLU A 63 14.55 1.93 -3.74
N PHE A 64 13.96 0.90 -3.14
CA PHE A 64 12.67 0.34 -3.53
C PHE A 64 11.47 1.18 -3.07
N GLY A 65 11.68 2.19 -2.23
CA GLY A 65 10.59 2.98 -1.65
C GLY A 65 10.21 2.52 -0.25
N GLN A 66 9.09 3.06 0.22
CA GLN A 66 8.63 2.97 1.60
C GLN A 66 7.10 2.83 1.59
N PRO A 67 6.57 1.62 1.35
CA PRO A 67 5.14 1.39 1.42
C PRO A 67 4.64 1.74 2.83
N ASP A 68 3.37 2.14 2.92
CA ASP A 68 2.79 2.56 4.20
C ASP A 68 2.68 1.38 5.18
N ALA A 69 2.47 0.17 4.66
CA ALA A 69 2.60 -1.06 5.41
C ALA A 69 2.89 -2.28 4.49
N VAL A 70 3.42 -3.33 5.09
CA VAL A 70 3.51 -4.68 4.50
C VAL A 70 2.98 -5.68 5.51
N ILE A 71 2.06 -6.53 5.09
CA ILE A 71 1.48 -7.58 5.92
C ILE A 71 1.95 -8.94 5.42
N ALA A 72 2.65 -9.70 6.26
CA ALA A 72 3.01 -11.07 5.98
C ALA A 72 1.94 -12.01 6.55
N LEU A 73 1.44 -12.93 5.72
CA LEU A 73 0.46 -13.93 6.09
C LEU A 73 1.12 -15.31 6.01
N GLU A 74 1.12 -16.02 7.13
CA GLU A 74 1.57 -17.41 7.18
C GLU A 74 0.36 -18.34 7.20
N TYR A 75 0.42 -19.37 6.40
CA TYR A 75 -0.50 -20.51 6.38
C TYR A 75 0.32 -21.79 6.60
N HIS A 76 -0.34 -22.92 6.83
CA HIS A 76 0.34 -24.20 7.09
C HIS A 76 1.39 -24.57 6.04
N ASP A 77 1.07 -24.43 4.75
CA ASP A 77 1.93 -24.88 3.64
C ASP A 77 2.40 -23.72 2.73
N SER A 78 2.23 -22.49 3.19
CA SER A 78 2.10 -21.36 2.28
C SER A 78 2.31 -20.02 2.97
N ARG A 79 2.86 -19.04 2.24
CA ARG A 79 2.93 -17.64 2.67
C ARG A 79 2.35 -16.72 1.60
N ALA A 80 1.83 -15.58 2.01
CA ALA A 80 1.40 -14.49 1.15
C ALA A 80 1.80 -13.14 1.74
N VAL A 81 1.91 -12.12 0.89
CA VAL A 81 2.29 -10.77 1.29
C VAL A 81 1.28 -9.77 0.76
N ILE A 82 0.89 -8.79 1.56
CA ILE A 82 0.06 -7.66 1.14
C ILE A 82 0.89 -6.39 1.32
N ILE A 83 1.21 -5.70 0.22
CA ILE A 83 1.89 -4.40 0.22
C ILE A 83 0.83 -3.30 0.14
N ILE A 84 0.93 -2.28 0.99
CA ILE A 84 -0.13 -1.30 1.21
C ILE A 84 0.38 0.10 0.90
N GLU A 85 -0.39 0.81 0.08
CA GLU A 85 -0.20 2.23 -0.23
C GLU A 85 -1.50 2.99 -0.01
N ALA A 86 -1.41 4.10 0.72
CA ALA A 86 -2.54 4.92 1.07
C ALA A 86 -2.39 6.34 0.54
N LYS A 87 -3.52 6.93 0.13
CA LYS A 87 -3.63 8.35 -0.23
C LYS A 87 -4.86 8.97 0.37
N ARG A 88 -4.75 10.20 0.86
CA ARG A 88 -5.90 10.99 1.35
C ARG A 88 -6.64 11.75 0.25
N ARG A 89 -6.48 11.31 -0.99
CA ARG A 89 -7.04 11.91 -2.19
C ARG A 89 -7.32 10.81 -3.20
N ASP A 90 -8.19 11.12 -4.13
CA ASP A 90 -8.59 10.16 -5.16
C ASP A 90 -7.45 9.87 -6.12
N LEU A 91 -7.47 8.69 -6.74
CA LEU A 91 -6.49 8.17 -7.69
C LEU A 91 -6.19 9.18 -8.79
N VAL A 92 -7.22 9.84 -9.36
CA VAL A 92 -7.04 10.87 -10.40
C VAL A 92 -6.15 12.04 -9.95
N HIS A 93 -6.16 12.38 -8.66
CA HIS A 93 -5.34 13.43 -8.07
C HIS A 93 -4.03 12.90 -7.46
N ALA A 94 -3.98 11.60 -7.17
CA ALA A 94 -2.83 10.93 -6.59
C ALA A 94 -1.85 10.41 -7.65
N CYS A 95 -2.32 10.19 -8.88
CA CYS A 95 -1.56 9.64 -10.00
C CYS A 95 -1.09 10.73 -10.97
N LYS A 96 -0.14 10.34 -11.83
CA LYS A 96 0.26 11.10 -13.03
C LYS A 96 0.30 10.15 -14.23
N PRO A 97 0.12 10.65 -15.46
CA PRO A 97 0.26 9.82 -16.65
C PRO A 97 1.58 9.05 -16.69
N CYS A 98 1.56 7.78 -17.09
CA CYS A 98 2.77 6.93 -17.17
C CYS A 98 3.83 7.48 -18.16
N SER A 99 3.45 8.35 -19.08
CA SER A 99 4.39 9.11 -19.94
C SER A 99 5.31 10.06 -19.15
N GLN A 100 4.96 10.40 -17.90
CA GLN A 100 5.80 11.19 -16.99
C GLN A 100 6.77 10.33 -16.17
N ARG A 101 6.84 9.01 -16.41
CA ARG A 101 7.81 8.13 -15.74
C ARG A 101 9.24 8.63 -15.95
N GLY A 102 10.00 8.74 -14.86
CA GLY A 102 11.37 9.30 -14.86
C GLY A 102 11.44 10.81 -14.61
N GLN A 103 10.30 11.52 -14.61
CA GLN A 103 10.26 12.91 -14.18
C GLN A 103 10.25 13.03 -12.65
N ASN A 104 10.71 14.19 -12.16
CA ASN A 104 10.74 14.48 -10.72
C ASN A 104 9.33 14.36 -10.10
N GLY A 105 9.24 13.64 -8.99
CA GLY A 105 8.01 13.44 -8.25
C GLY A 105 7.03 12.42 -8.86
N PHE A 106 7.40 11.67 -9.91
CA PHE A 106 6.58 10.53 -10.35
C PHE A 106 6.55 9.43 -9.28
N ASN A 107 7.68 9.07 -8.68
CA ASN A 107 7.71 8.02 -7.64
C ASN A 107 7.03 8.41 -6.31
N SER A 108 6.55 9.64 -6.17
CA SER A 108 5.70 10.08 -5.06
C SER A 108 4.21 10.08 -5.41
N THR A 109 3.84 9.76 -6.65
CA THR A 109 2.45 9.52 -7.04
C THR A 109 2.07 8.10 -6.72
N LEU A 110 0.77 7.84 -6.56
CA LEU A 110 0.26 6.53 -6.21
C LEU A 110 0.64 5.46 -7.25
N ASN A 111 0.41 5.70 -8.54
CA ASN A 111 0.81 4.75 -9.58
C ASN A 111 2.34 4.56 -9.66
N GLY A 112 3.12 5.60 -9.40
CA GLY A 112 4.58 5.49 -9.31
C GLY A 112 5.01 4.59 -8.17
N GLN A 113 4.43 4.79 -6.97
CA GLN A 113 4.67 3.95 -5.80
C GLN A 113 4.24 2.50 -6.04
N LEU A 114 3.07 2.25 -6.62
CA LEU A 114 2.63 0.89 -6.93
C LEU A 114 3.55 0.19 -7.97
N GLU A 115 4.11 0.93 -8.92
CA GLU A 115 5.15 0.38 -9.81
C GLU A 115 6.45 0.08 -9.03
N LEU A 116 6.82 0.86 -8.01
CA LEU A 116 7.92 0.53 -7.09
C LEU A 116 7.62 -0.78 -6.35
N ASP A 117 6.44 -0.88 -5.74
CA ASP A 117 6.02 -2.02 -4.92
C ASP A 117 5.97 -3.31 -5.73
N TYR A 118 5.47 -3.24 -6.98
CA TYR A 118 5.51 -4.39 -7.87
C TYR A 118 6.94 -4.89 -8.13
N ARG A 119 7.90 -3.97 -8.29
CA ARG A 119 9.31 -4.34 -8.47
C ARG A 119 9.98 -4.79 -7.17
N LEU A 120 9.54 -4.27 -6.03
CA LEU A 120 9.90 -4.80 -4.73
C LEU A 120 9.43 -6.25 -4.60
N ALA A 121 8.17 -6.55 -4.91
CA ALA A 121 7.62 -7.91 -4.89
C ALA A 121 8.40 -8.87 -5.80
N MET A 122 8.76 -8.44 -7.02
CA MET A 122 9.61 -9.24 -7.90
C MET A 122 11.02 -9.49 -7.35
N ALA A 123 11.60 -8.53 -6.64
CA ALA A 123 12.89 -8.74 -5.99
C ALA A 123 12.75 -9.67 -4.78
N LEU A 124 11.67 -9.53 -4.01
CA LEU A 124 11.36 -10.36 -2.84
C LEU A 124 11.11 -11.81 -3.25
N SER A 125 10.44 -12.08 -4.37
CA SER A 125 10.16 -13.44 -4.83
C SER A 125 11.42 -14.24 -5.17
N GLU A 126 12.46 -13.54 -5.64
CA GLU A 126 13.78 -14.12 -5.95
C GLU A 126 14.73 -14.08 -4.74
N TYR A 127 14.29 -13.56 -3.60
CA TYR A 127 15.12 -13.51 -2.40
C TYR A 127 15.25 -14.91 -1.76
N HIS A 128 16.46 -15.21 -1.29
CA HIS A 128 16.76 -16.46 -0.61
C HIS A 128 17.38 -16.18 0.76
N THR A 129 17.10 -17.04 1.72
CA THR A 129 17.69 -16.95 3.06
C THR A 129 19.21 -16.95 2.97
N GLY A 130 19.85 -15.95 3.59
CA GLY A 130 21.30 -15.75 3.54
C GLY A 130 21.80 -14.83 2.41
N SER A 131 20.91 -14.37 1.53
CA SER A 131 21.25 -13.31 0.57
C SER A 131 21.74 -12.05 1.27
N LYS A 132 22.83 -11.47 0.78
CA LYS A 132 23.45 -10.26 1.36
C LYS A 132 22.77 -8.97 0.93
N GLU A 133 21.88 -9.06 -0.04
CA GLU A 133 21.16 -7.93 -0.60
C GLU A 133 19.89 -8.39 -1.32
N LEU A 134 18.93 -7.48 -1.40
CA LEU A 134 17.78 -7.57 -2.29
C LEU A 134 18.08 -6.73 -3.53
N VAL A 135 17.90 -7.30 -4.73
CA VAL A 135 18.24 -6.62 -6.00
C VAL A 135 17.14 -6.89 -7.01
N GLU A 136 16.75 -5.87 -7.76
CA GLU A 136 15.78 -6.06 -8.83
C GLU A 136 16.29 -6.96 -9.97
N PRO A 137 15.37 -7.57 -10.73
CA PRO A 137 15.73 -8.30 -11.93
C PRO A 137 16.47 -7.43 -12.96
N LYS A 138 17.52 -7.98 -13.58
CA LYS A 138 18.35 -7.26 -14.58
C LYS A 138 17.56 -6.75 -15.78
N TRP A 139 16.45 -7.41 -16.14
CA TRP A 139 15.63 -7.02 -17.28
C TRP A 139 14.95 -5.66 -17.11
N VAL A 140 14.82 -5.15 -15.87
CA VAL A 140 14.23 -3.83 -15.58
C VAL A 140 14.94 -2.72 -16.36
N LEU A 141 16.26 -2.80 -16.51
CA LEU A 141 17.05 -1.82 -17.28
C LEU A 141 16.76 -1.83 -18.80
N ARG A 142 16.11 -2.87 -19.31
CA ARG A 142 15.69 -3.00 -20.71
C ARG A 142 14.22 -2.64 -20.93
N SER A 143 13.46 -2.49 -19.85
CA SER A 143 12.03 -2.15 -19.87
C SER A 143 11.80 -0.62 -19.83
N PRO A 144 10.55 -0.15 -19.98
CA PRO A 144 10.20 1.26 -19.78
C PRO A 144 10.55 1.82 -18.38
N TYR A 145 10.77 0.96 -17.37
CA TYR A 145 11.25 1.39 -16.06
C TYR A 145 12.64 2.03 -16.07
N LYS A 146 13.44 1.85 -17.13
CA LYS A 146 14.81 2.39 -17.21
C LYS A 146 14.91 3.91 -17.12
N ASN A 147 13.84 4.64 -17.45
CA ASN A 147 13.84 6.10 -17.59
C ASN A 147 14.23 6.84 -16.30
N GLU A 148 13.99 6.22 -15.13
CA GLU A 148 14.32 6.77 -13.81
C GLU A 148 15.69 6.31 -13.27
N ARG A 149 16.40 5.41 -13.96
CA ARG A 149 17.45 4.58 -13.35
C ARG A 149 18.88 5.03 -13.58
N LYS A 150 19.14 5.89 -14.57
CA LYS A 150 20.52 6.23 -15.00
C LYS A 150 21.43 4.98 -15.17
N GLY A 151 20.85 3.84 -15.57
CA GLY A 151 21.56 2.57 -15.76
C GLY A 151 21.77 1.69 -14.52
N THR A 152 21.25 2.06 -13.34
CA THR A 152 21.46 1.28 -12.10
C THR A 152 20.19 0.54 -11.64
N LEU A 153 20.38 -0.70 -11.16
CA LEU A 153 19.33 -1.46 -10.49
C LEU A 153 19.16 -0.97 -9.06
N ARG A 154 17.93 -1.05 -8.55
CA ARG A 154 17.63 -0.79 -7.14
C ARG A 154 18.12 -1.93 -6.26
N ARG A 155 18.64 -1.57 -5.09
CA ARG A 155 19.22 -2.52 -4.14
C ARG A 155 18.89 -2.12 -2.71
N LEU A 156 18.73 -3.13 -1.86
CA LEU A 156 18.71 -2.98 -0.41
C LEU A 156 19.82 -3.84 0.19
N LYS A 157 20.74 -3.19 0.92
CA LYS A 157 21.89 -3.84 1.59
C LYS A 157 21.86 -3.70 3.12
N LYS A 158 20.87 -2.98 3.65
CA LYS A 158 20.81 -2.66 5.08
C LYS A 158 20.49 -3.93 5.86
N ARG A 159 21.48 -4.46 6.56
CA ARG A 159 21.42 -5.79 7.20
C ARG A 159 20.22 -5.95 8.13
N ALA A 160 19.93 -4.96 8.98
CA ALA A 160 18.78 -4.99 9.88
C ALA A 160 17.44 -5.15 9.12
N VAL A 161 17.27 -4.46 7.98
CA VAL A 161 16.04 -4.61 7.18
C VAL A 161 16.00 -5.99 6.51
N LEU A 162 17.15 -6.51 6.06
CA LEU A 162 17.22 -7.84 5.48
C LEU A 162 16.89 -8.94 6.50
N GLU A 163 17.41 -8.81 7.73
CA GLU A 163 17.27 -9.77 8.82
C GLU A 163 15.88 -9.69 9.49
N ASP A 164 15.34 -8.50 9.73
CA ASP A 164 14.13 -8.31 10.54
C ASP A 164 12.86 -8.15 9.70
N VAL A 165 12.97 -7.69 8.44
CA VAL A 165 11.82 -7.43 7.56
C VAL A 165 11.80 -8.37 6.38
N VAL A 166 12.86 -8.39 5.55
CA VAL A 166 12.88 -9.19 4.31
C VAL A 166 12.87 -10.68 4.60
N SER A 167 13.42 -11.15 5.72
CA SER A 167 13.35 -12.57 6.12
C SER A 167 11.90 -13.07 6.28
N LEU A 168 10.98 -12.20 6.69
CA LEU A 168 9.56 -12.52 6.90
C LEU A 168 8.79 -12.64 5.58
N ILE A 169 9.14 -11.81 4.60
CA ILE A 169 8.36 -11.63 3.35
C ILE A 169 9.08 -12.10 2.08
N GLY A 170 10.37 -12.43 2.18
CA GLY A 170 11.20 -12.86 1.05
C GLY A 170 11.00 -14.34 0.70
N GLY A 171 11.22 -14.65 -0.59
CA GLY A 171 11.02 -15.99 -1.16
C GLY A 171 9.55 -16.39 -1.30
N VAL A 172 8.63 -15.43 -1.24
CA VAL A 172 7.21 -15.65 -1.53
C VAL A 172 7.02 -15.56 -3.05
N PRO A 173 6.38 -16.56 -3.70
CA PRO A 173 6.10 -16.49 -5.13
C PRO A 173 5.27 -15.25 -5.48
N LEU A 174 5.60 -14.59 -6.58
CA LEU A 174 4.98 -13.32 -7.00
C LEU A 174 3.45 -13.40 -7.16
N ASP A 175 2.89 -14.57 -7.45
CA ASP A 175 1.44 -14.81 -7.52
C ASP A 175 0.73 -14.81 -6.15
N ARG A 176 1.51 -14.73 -5.07
CA ARG A 176 1.05 -14.58 -3.69
C ARG A 176 1.41 -13.23 -3.06
N ASP A 177 1.92 -12.30 -3.86
CA ASP A 177 2.01 -10.88 -3.53
C ASP A 177 0.75 -10.15 -4.00
N TYR A 178 0.13 -9.45 -3.06
CA TYR A 178 -1.07 -8.65 -3.26
C TYR A 178 -0.77 -7.19 -2.93
N PHE A 179 -1.52 -6.29 -3.55
CA PHE A 179 -1.36 -4.85 -3.38
C PHE A 179 -2.69 -4.29 -2.89
N LEU A 180 -2.68 -3.57 -1.78
CA LEU A 180 -3.87 -2.93 -1.23
C LEU A 180 -3.72 -1.42 -1.34
N VAL A 181 -4.64 -0.81 -2.09
CA VAL A 181 -4.71 0.64 -2.27
C VAL A 181 -5.82 1.21 -1.41
N ILE A 182 -5.47 2.17 -0.55
CA ILE A 182 -6.43 2.83 0.35
C ILE A 182 -6.56 4.30 -0.04
N THR A 183 -7.75 4.69 -0.49
CA THR A 183 -7.98 6.05 -0.98
C THR A 183 -9.32 6.62 -0.50
N ASN A 184 -9.70 7.81 -0.95
CA ASN A 184 -10.91 8.52 -0.49
C ASN A 184 -12.14 8.25 -1.36
N GLU A 185 -12.00 7.56 -2.49
CA GLU A 185 -13.10 7.30 -3.42
C GLU A 185 -14.24 6.54 -2.75
N GLU A 186 -15.45 6.75 -3.24
CA GLU A 186 -16.61 6.01 -2.78
C GLU A 186 -16.64 4.58 -3.34
N GLN A 187 -15.99 4.34 -4.48
CA GLN A 187 -16.04 3.09 -5.24
C GLN A 187 -14.67 2.77 -5.85
N ASN A 188 -14.43 1.49 -6.15
CA ASN A 188 -13.14 1.02 -6.66
C ASN A 188 -12.68 1.80 -7.90
N PRO A 189 -11.60 2.59 -7.81
CA PRO A 189 -11.16 3.46 -8.90
C PRO A 189 -10.56 2.66 -10.07
N PHE A 190 -10.01 1.46 -9.83
CA PHE A 190 -9.42 0.63 -10.89
C PHE A 190 -10.43 0.21 -11.97
N LEU A 191 -11.72 0.27 -11.68
CA LEU A 191 -12.79 -0.07 -12.62
C LEU A 191 -13.21 1.11 -13.52
N ARG A 192 -12.71 2.32 -13.26
CA ARG A 192 -13.25 3.57 -13.84
C ARG A 192 -12.21 4.55 -14.34
N VAL A 193 -10.99 4.48 -13.82
CA VAL A 193 -9.93 5.42 -14.19
C VAL A 193 -9.43 5.14 -15.60
N SER A 194 -8.94 6.18 -16.25
CA SER A 194 -8.39 6.09 -17.60
C SER A 194 -7.10 5.25 -17.63
N ALA A 195 -6.85 4.62 -18.78
CA ALA A 195 -5.74 3.68 -18.93
C ALA A 195 -4.35 4.32 -18.72
N ASP A 196 -4.22 5.63 -18.92
CA ASP A 196 -2.96 6.37 -18.71
C ASP A 196 -2.63 6.64 -17.24
N LEU A 197 -3.62 6.56 -16.35
CA LEU A 197 -3.45 6.70 -14.89
C LEU A 197 -3.28 5.35 -14.19
N LEU A 198 -3.64 4.26 -14.87
CA LEU A 198 -3.29 2.92 -14.42
C LEU A 198 -1.78 2.73 -14.50
N LEU A 199 -1.23 2.08 -13.49
CA LEU A 199 0.18 1.66 -13.50
C LEU A 199 0.47 0.72 -14.67
N GLU A 200 1.70 0.74 -15.16
CA GLU A 200 2.17 -0.24 -16.13
C GLU A 200 3.05 -1.28 -15.45
N LEU A 201 2.67 -2.55 -15.62
CA LEU A 201 3.34 -3.69 -15.03
C LEU A 201 4.08 -4.44 -16.13
N PHE A 202 5.40 -4.47 -16.11
CA PHE A 202 6.18 -5.14 -17.15
C PHE A 202 6.73 -6.48 -16.66
N LYS A 203 6.85 -7.43 -17.58
CA LYS A 203 7.61 -8.68 -17.42
C LYS A 203 8.32 -9.03 -18.74
N PRO A 204 9.41 -9.81 -18.71
CA PRO A 204 10.08 -10.22 -19.93
C PRO A 204 9.21 -11.24 -20.70
N GLU A 205 9.00 -10.99 -22.00
CA GLU A 205 8.39 -11.96 -22.92
C GLU A 205 9.46 -12.81 -23.63
N LEU A 206 9.06 -13.97 -24.18
CA LEU A 206 9.96 -14.85 -24.96
C LEU A 206 10.60 -14.14 -26.15
N SER A 207 9.90 -13.19 -26.76
CA SER A 207 10.35 -12.32 -27.85
C SER A 207 11.39 -11.27 -27.42
N GLY A 208 11.61 -11.08 -26.11
CA GLY A 208 12.42 -10.00 -25.58
C GLY A 208 11.74 -8.63 -25.55
N SER A 209 10.46 -8.53 -25.96
CA SER A 209 9.63 -7.34 -25.77
C SER A 209 9.12 -7.22 -24.33
N PHE A 210 8.64 -6.02 -23.99
CA PHE A 210 7.95 -5.72 -22.74
C PHE A 210 6.57 -5.16 -23.09
N THR A 211 5.53 -5.84 -22.64
CA THR A 211 4.14 -5.37 -22.77
C THR A 211 3.58 -5.06 -21.39
N ASN A 212 2.65 -4.10 -21.32
CA ASN A 212 1.94 -3.81 -20.09
C ASN A 212 1.04 -5.01 -19.74
N SER A 213 1.38 -5.70 -18.67
CA SER A 213 0.72 -6.89 -18.15
C SER A 213 -0.35 -6.55 -17.10
N TRP A 214 -0.80 -5.30 -16.98
CA TRP A 214 -1.83 -4.89 -16.03
C TRP A 214 -3.05 -5.84 -16.02
N SER A 215 -3.54 -6.25 -17.19
CA SER A 215 -4.68 -7.17 -17.31
C SER A 215 -4.48 -8.52 -16.62
N GLU A 216 -3.24 -9.02 -16.56
CA GLU A 216 -2.87 -10.28 -15.90
C GLU A 216 -2.72 -10.13 -14.39
N TYR A 217 -2.20 -8.98 -13.93
CA TYR A 217 -1.89 -8.77 -12.52
C TYR A 217 -3.01 -8.04 -11.76
N ARG A 218 -3.97 -7.41 -12.44
CA ARG A 218 -5.02 -6.56 -11.82
C ARG A 218 -5.81 -7.26 -10.72
N SER A 219 -6.00 -8.58 -10.78
CA SER A 219 -6.71 -9.35 -9.75
C SER A 219 -6.01 -9.34 -8.39
N ARG A 220 -4.72 -8.98 -8.35
CA ARG A 220 -3.92 -8.84 -7.13
C ARG A 220 -3.98 -7.45 -6.51
N PHE A 221 -4.61 -6.49 -7.18
CA PHE A 221 -4.76 -5.11 -6.71
C PHE A 221 -6.14 -4.94 -6.07
N GLY A 222 -6.16 -5.00 -4.74
CA GLY A 222 -7.32 -4.71 -3.92
C GLY A 222 -7.46 -3.23 -3.65
N TRP A 223 -8.69 -2.80 -3.39
CA TRP A 223 -8.99 -1.42 -3.04
C TRP A 223 -9.86 -1.33 -1.79
N LEU A 224 -9.63 -0.28 -1.00
CA LEU A 224 -10.44 0.08 0.15
C LEU A 224 -10.53 1.60 0.29
N ASN A 225 -11.53 2.09 1.02
CA ASN A 225 -11.61 3.48 1.44
C ASN A 225 -11.68 3.64 2.95
N TYR A 226 -11.37 4.85 3.43
CA TYR A 226 -11.37 5.16 4.87
C TYR A 226 -12.75 5.02 5.50
N THR A 227 -13.84 5.20 4.74
CA THR A 227 -15.21 5.00 5.24
C THR A 227 -15.45 3.54 5.61
N LYS A 228 -15.07 2.59 4.74
CA LYS A 228 -15.19 1.15 5.01
C LYS A 228 -14.27 0.72 6.14
N MET A 229 -13.05 1.25 6.21
CA MET A 229 -12.17 1.04 7.36
C MET A 229 -12.83 1.50 8.66
N LYS A 230 -13.45 2.68 8.66
CA LYS A 230 -14.18 3.20 9.81
C LYS A 230 -15.35 2.30 10.20
N THR A 231 -16.19 1.91 9.23
CA THR A 231 -17.32 1.01 9.47
C THR A 231 -16.88 -0.33 10.04
N PHE A 232 -15.77 -0.89 9.56
CA PHE A 232 -15.19 -2.11 10.10
C PHE A 232 -14.73 -1.92 11.55
N ILE A 233 -13.98 -0.86 11.85
CA ILE A 233 -13.53 -0.61 13.23
C ILE A 233 -14.72 -0.33 14.15
N ASP A 234 -15.73 0.42 13.70
CA ASP A 234 -16.95 0.68 14.48
C ASP A 234 -17.66 -0.63 14.88
N SER A 235 -17.64 -1.65 14.01
CA SER A 235 -18.31 -2.94 14.27
C SER A 235 -17.55 -3.85 15.24
N VAL A 236 -16.26 -3.59 15.46
CA VAL A 236 -15.39 -4.40 16.32
C VAL A 236 -14.82 -3.64 17.52
N GLN A 237 -15.09 -2.34 17.64
CA GLN A 237 -14.48 -1.46 18.66
C GLN A 237 -14.74 -1.91 20.10
N ASN A 238 -15.86 -2.58 20.37
CA ASN A 238 -16.20 -3.13 21.68
C ASN A 238 -15.31 -4.32 22.09
N ARG A 239 -14.56 -4.89 21.15
CA ARG A 239 -13.57 -5.95 21.38
C ARG A 239 -12.14 -5.41 21.53
N LEU A 240 -11.90 -4.11 21.30
CA LEU A 240 -10.58 -3.51 21.41
C LEU A 240 -10.24 -3.18 22.88
N THR A 241 -9.16 -3.77 23.39
CA THR A 241 -8.76 -3.62 24.80
C THR A 241 -8.44 -2.19 25.21
N THR A 242 -7.83 -1.40 24.33
CA THR A 242 -7.47 0.00 24.61
C THR A 242 -8.38 1.01 23.92
N GLY A 243 -9.51 0.55 23.36
CA GLY A 243 -10.29 1.32 22.39
C GLY A 243 -9.56 1.49 21.05
N SER A 244 -10.22 2.17 20.11
CA SER A 244 -9.67 2.37 18.77
C SER A 244 -8.72 3.56 18.69
N LEU A 245 -7.49 3.30 18.26
CA LEU A 245 -6.50 4.31 17.87
C LEU A 245 -6.82 4.91 16.49
N PHE A 246 -7.41 4.11 15.60
CA PHE A 246 -7.80 4.54 14.26
C PHE A 246 -8.91 5.60 14.29
N LEU A 247 -9.99 5.35 15.03
CA LEU A 247 -11.12 6.28 15.13
C LEU A 247 -10.69 7.60 15.78
N GLN A 248 -9.80 7.56 16.78
CA GLN A 248 -9.21 8.76 17.39
C GLN A 248 -8.41 9.59 16.38
N SER A 249 -7.55 8.92 15.59
CA SER A 249 -6.73 9.55 14.56
C SER A 249 -7.58 10.12 13.42
N LEU A 250 -8.57 9.35 12.93
CA LEU A 250 -9.48 9.76 11.86
C LEU A 250 -10.32 10.98 12.26
N THR A 251 -10.86 10.99 13.49
CA THR A 251 -11.66 12.11 14.00
C THR A 251 -10.83 13.39 14.11
N SER A 252 -9.58 13.27 14.58
CA SER A 252 -8.65 14.39 14.70
C SER A 252 -8.36 15.01 13.32
N ILE A 253 -8.23 14.17 12.29
CA ILE A 253 -8.03 14.62 10.92
C ILE A 253 -9.23 15.39 10.39
N ILE A 254 -10.44 14.84 10.54
CA ILE A 254 -11.68 15.48 10.08
C ILE A 254 -11.89 16.83 10.78
N ALA A 255 -11.66 16.89 12.09
CA ALA A 255 -11.83 18.12 12.87
C ALA A 255 -10.87 19.24 12.42
N ILE A 256 -9.63 18.90 12.09
CA ILE A 256 -8.63 19.88 11.63
C ILE A 256 -8.93 20.33 10.19
N CYS A 257 -9.34 19.43 9.30
CA CYS A 257 -9.75 19.80 7.94
C CYS A 257 -10.92 20.79 7.97
N ARG A 258 -11.97 20.52 8.75
CA ARG A 258 -13.11 21.44 8.92
C ARG A 258 -12.70 22.80 9.50
N LYS A 259 -11.72 22.84 10.42
CA LYS A 259 -11.18 24.09 10.95
C LYS A 259 -10.45 24.92 9.89
N LYS A 260 -9.67 24.28 9.01
CA LYS A 260 -9.00 24.97 7.90
C LYS A 260 -10.01 25.56 6.91
N ASP A 261 -11.08 24.83 6.59
CA ASP A 261 -12.14 25.34 5.72
C ASP A 261 -12.88 26.51 6.37
N SER A 262 -13.13 26.44 7.69
CA SER A 262 -13.75 27.54 8.43
C SER A 262 -12.86 28.79 8.59
N MET A 263 -11.53 28.63 8.59
CA MET A 263 -10.58 29.76 8.63
C MET A 263 -10.40 30.41 7.26
N LEU A 264 -10.57 29.67 6.15
CA LEU A 264 -10.56 30.23 4.79
C LEU A 264 -11.80 31.07 4.49
N THR A 265 -12.89 30.92 5.26
CA THR A 265 -14.09 31.79 5.21
C THR A 265 -14.00 33.07 6.03
N ILE A 266 -12.86 33.38 6.66
CA ILE A 266 -12.64 34.61 7.43
C ILE A 266 -11.46 35.40 6.83
N LEU A 267 -11.59 35.76 5.55
CA LEU A 267 -10.89 36.93 5.00
C LEU A 267 -11.97 37.97 4.66
N PRO A 268 -12.01 39.12 5.36
CA PRO A 268 -13.02 40.13 5.10
C PRO A 268 -12.80 40.74 3.72
N ALA A 269 -13.88 40.89 2.96
CA ALA A 269 -13.93 41.79 1.82
C ALA A 269 -13.84 43.23 2.34
N THR A 270 -12.63 43.78 2.32
CA THR A 270 -12.34 45.20 2.17
C THR A 270 -11.26 45.25 1.07
N VAL A 271 -11.45 45.99 -0.03
CA VAL A 271 -11.32 47.44 -0.09
C VAL A 271 -12.31 48.05 -1.10
N GLU A 272 -12.80 49.21 -0.71
CA GLU A 272 -13.67 50.19 -1.37
C GLU A 272 -13.25 50.59 -2.79
N ALA A 273 -14.24 51.04 -3.57
CA ALA A 273 -14.20 52.30 -4.29
C ALA A 273 -15.58 52.96 -4.22
#